data_AF-A0A1F3CQF1-F1
#
_entry.id   AF-A0A1F3CQF1-F1
#
_cell.length_a   1.000
_cell.length_b   1.000
_cell.length_c   1.000
_cell.angle_alpha   90.00
_cell.angle_beta   90.00
_cell.angle_gamma   90.00
#
_symmetry.space_group_name_H-M   'P 1'
#
loop_
_entity.id
_entity.type
_entity.pdbx_description
1 polymer ?
#
loop_
_entity_poly.entity_id
_entity_poly.type
_entity_poly.pdbx_seq_one_letter_code
_entity_poly.pdbx_strand_id
1 'polypeptide(L)'
;MGCCGKNRPAQQVENNGPPRATFTPRAPSAQYFEYVGKTGLTALGAVTGRRYRFSRPGAMLAVDERDGPSMAGVPNLRRAPAPE
;
A
#
# COMPACT_ATOMS: atom_id res chain seq x y z
N MET A 1 28.19 -56.84 23.80
CA MET A 1 29.03 -56.57 22.61
C MET A 1 28.12 -56.22 21.43
N GLY A 2 28.43 -55.17 20.65
CA GLY A 2 27.74 -54.78 19.39
C GLY A 2 27.09 -53.39 19.45
N CYS A 3 27.78 -52.32 19.01
CA CYS A 3 27.77 -51.72 17.65
C CYS A 3 26.68 -50.63 17.49
N CYS A 4 27.02 -49.33 17.59
CA CYS A 4 27.58 -48.43 16.54
C CYS A 4 26.51 -47.79 15.64
N GLY A 5 26.46 -46.44 15.61
CA GLY A 5 25.61 -45.67 14.70
C GLY A 5 25.69 -44.15 14.90
N LYS A 6 26.91 -43.60 14.87
CA LYS A 6 27.20 -42.16 14.85
C LYS A 6 26.83 -41.54 13.49
N ASN A 7 26.46 -40.25 13.54
CA ASN A 7 26.52 -39.24 12.48
C ASN A 7 25.48 -39.28 11.34
N ARG A 8 24.48 -38.40 11.45
CA ARG A 8 23.93 -37.66 10.30
C ARG A 8 23.75 -36.18 10.70
N PRO A 9 24.68 -35.26 10.38
CA PRO A 9 24.31 -33.85 10.39
C PRO A 9 23.34 -33.60 9.22
N ALA A 10 22.21 -32.98 9.53
CA ALA A 10 21.27 -32.51 8.53
C ALA A 10 21.99 -31.52 7.60
N GLN A 11 22.13 -31.91 6.35
CA GLN A 11 22.72 -31.10 5.29
C GLN A 11 21.89 -29.83 5.15
N GLN A 12 22.41 -28.71 5.64
CA GLN A 12 21.81 -27.40 5.37
C GLN A 12 22.00 -27.14 3.88
N VAL A 13 20.89 -27.21 3.13
CA VAL A 13 20.87 -26.81 1.72
C VAL A 13 21.03 -25.31 1.71
N GLU A 14 22.28 -24.87 1.52
CA GLU A 14 22.64 -23.48 1.27
C GLU A 14 22.07 -23.12 -0.12
N ASN A 15 20.88 -22.53 -0.09
CA ASN A 15 20.11 -22.17 -1.26
C ASN A 15 20.74 -20.94 -1.91
N ASN A 16 21.87 -21.14 -2.58
CA ASN A 16 22.54 -20.12 -3.37
C ASN A 16 21.84 -19.95 -4.73
N GLY A 17 20.56 -19.58 -4.67
CA GLY A 17 19.81 -19.13 -5.83
C GLY A 17 20.23 -17.70 -6.20
N PRO A 18 20.18 -17.30 -7.50
CA PRO A 18 20.43 -15.93 -7.90
C PRO A 18 19.54 -14.97 -7.09
N PRO A 19 19.98 -13.74 -6.78
CA PRO A 19 19.17 -12.81 -6.01
C PRO A 19 17.86 -12.64 -6.76
N ARG A 20 16.79 -13.21 -6.18
CA ARG A 20 15.42 -13.04 -6.63
C ARG A 20 15.23 -11.54 -6.69
N ALA A 21 15.14 -10.98 -7.90
CA ALA A 21 14.95 -9.55 -8.10
C ALA A 21 13.86 -9.12 -7.13
N THR A 22 14.25 -8.39 -6.08
CA THR A 22 13.31 -7.73 -5.20
C THR A 22 12.63 -6.75 -6.14
N PHE A 23 11.46 -7.14 -6.64
CA PHE A 23 10.46 -6.18 -7.05
C PHE A 23 10.21 -5.37 -5.79
N THR A 24 10.99 -4.32 -5.59
CA THR A 24 10.60 -3.24 -4.70
C THR A 24 9.30 -2.77 -5.32
N PRO A 25 8.12 -3.04 -4.74
CA PRO A 25 6.90 -2.50 -5.30
C PRO A 25 7.14 -1.00 -5.31
N ARG A 26 7.21 -0.42 -6.51
CA ARG A 26 7.29 1.02 -6.71
C ARG A 26 6.26 1.60 -5.76
N ALA A 27 6.70 2.46 -4.84
CA ALA A 27 5.82 3.03 -3.81
C ALA A 27 4.51 3.38 -4.50
N PRO A 28 3.37 2.83 -4.02
CA PRO A 28 2.10 2.94 -4.74
C PRO A 28 1.90 4.42 -4.98
N SER A 29 1.86 4.79 -6.25
CA SER A 29 1.80 6.17 -6.64
C SER A 29 0.43 6.67 -6.18
N ALA A 30 0.48 7.55 -5.18
CA ALA A 30 -0.67 7.98 -4.42
C ALA A 30 -0.86 9.48 -4.66
N GLN A 31 -2.08 9.85 -5.01
CA GLN A 31 -2.51 11.22 -5.14
C GLN A 31 -3.11 11.68 -3.82
N TYR A 32 -2.61 12.76 -3.24
CA TYR A 32 -3.22 13.33 -2.05
C TYR A 32 -4.42 14.18 -2.44
N PHE A 33 -5.50 14.02 -1.67
CA PHE A 33 -6.67 14.87 -1.76
C PHE A 33 -6.96 15.48 -0.40
N GLU A 34 -7.27 16.76 -0.41
CA GLU A 34 -7.77 17.51 0.74
C GLU A 34 -9.29 17.67 0.60
N TYR A 35 -10.01 17.37 1.67
CA TYR A 35 -11.43 17.64 1.75
C TYR A 35 -11.70 19.05 2.27
N VAL A 36 -12.25 19.92 1.42
CA VAL A 36 -12.52 21.34 1.72
C VAL A 36 -13.98 21.64 2.05
N GLY A 37 -14.79 20.60 2.32
CA GLY A 37 -16.20 20.77 2.67
C GLY A 37 -16.41 21.19 4.12
N LYS A 38 -17.63 21.02 4.64
CA LYS A 38 -18.03 21.48 5.98
C LYS A 38 -18.19 20.36 7.01
N THR A 39 -18.24 19.10 6.58
CA THR A 39 -18.57 17.94 7.43
C THR A 39 -17.54 16.81 7.27
N GLY A 40 -17.91 15.56 7.52
CA GLY A 40 -17.12 14.40 7.10
C GLY A 40 -17.58 13.88 5.74
N LEU A 41 -16.67 13.36 4.93
CA LEU A 41 -16.96 12.77 3.63
C LEU A 41 -16.40 11.34 3.57
N THR A 42 -17.18 10.42 3.02
CA THR A 42 -16.67 9.08 2.65
C THR A 42 -16.86 8.89 1.15
N ALA A 43 -15.76 8.61 0.46
CA ALA A 43 -15.75 8.35 -0.97
C ALA A 43 -15.24 6.93 -1.25
N LEU A 44 -15.79 6.30 -2.28
CA LEU A 44 -15.36 4.99 -2.77
C LEU A 44 -14.49 5.17 -4.00
N GLY A 45 -13.31 4.55 -4.00
CA GLY A 45 -12.47 4.43 -5.18
C GLY A 45 -13.19 3.58 -6.23
N ALA A 46 -13.43 4.14 -7.42
CA ALA A 46 -14.15 3.43 -8.47
C ALA A 46 -13.34 2.28 -9.07
N VAL A 47 -12.00 2.36 -9.03
CA VAL A 47 -11.10 1.36 -9.62
C VAL A 47 -10.67 0.34 -8.59
N THR A 48 -10.26 0.79 -7.41
CA THR A 48 -9.76 -0.12 -6.36
C THR A 48 -10.84 -0.62 -5.41
N GLY A 49 -12.01 0.01 -5.38
CA GLY A 49 -13.07 -0.27 -4.40
C GLY A 49 -12.75 0.20 -2.98
N ARG A 50 -11.64 0.93 -2.77
CA ARG A 50 -11.20 1.38 -1.44
C ARG A 50 -12.12 2.47 -0.89
N ARG A 51 -12.40 2.42 0.42
CA ARG A 51 -13.15 3.46 1.13
C ARG A 51 -12.18 4.49 1.70
N TYR A 52 -12.31 5.74 1.25
CA TYR A 52 -11.54 6.88 1.73
C TYR A 52 -12.46 7.75 2.60
N ARG A 53 -12.14 7.90 3.88
CA ARG A 53 -12.97 8.62 4.85
C ARG A 53 -12.27 9.87 5.37
N PHE A 54 -12.71 11.02 4.92
CA PHE A 54 -12.33 12.33 5.40
C PHE A 54 -13.14 12.69 6.65
N SER A 55 -12.50 12.69 7.81
CA SER A 55 -13.20 12.89 9.09
C SER A 55 -13.64 14.35 9.34
N ARG A 56 -12.99 15.32 8.70
CA ARG A 56 -13.18 16.76 8.95
C ARG A 56 -12.76 17.60 7.74
N PRO A 57 -13.22 18.86 7.65
CA PRO A 57 -12.64 19.85 6.74
C PRO A 57 -11.12 19.96 6.92
N GLY A 58 -10.40 20.10 5.81
CA GLY A 58 -8.94 20.11 5.75
C GLY A 58 -8.28 18.74 5.96
N ALA A 59 -9.06 17.65 6.08
CA ALA A 59 -8.47 16.31 6.16
C ALA A 59 -7.83 15.95 4.81
N MET A 60 -6.58 15.50 4.84
CA MET A 60 -5.84 15.03 3.67
C MET A 60 -5.75 13.50 3.71
N LEU A 61 -5.97 12.85 2.57
CA LEU A 61 -5.81 11.41 2.42
C LEU A 61 -5.04 11.07 1.15
N ALA A 62 -4.17 10.06 1.28
CA ALA A 62 -3.53 9.40 0.15
C ALA A 62 -4.56 8.51 -0.56
N VAL A 63 -4.89 8.86 -1.80
CA VAL A 63 -5.75 8.11 -2.70
C VAL A 63 -4.87 7.39 -3.71
N ASP A 64 -5.21 6.16 -4.07
CA ASP A 64 -4.54 5.47 -5.19
C ASP A 64 -4.67 6.30 -6.48
N GLU A 65 -3.60 6.49 -7.23
CA GLU A 65 -3.64 7.27 -8.49
C GLU A 65 -4.70 6.76 -9.47
N ARG A 66 -5.00 5.45 -9.46
CA ARG A 66 -6.04 4.86 -10.31
C ARG A 66 -7.44 5.36 -9.96
N ASP A 67 -7.69 5.68 -8.69
CA ASP A 67 -8.95 6.27 -8.22
C ASP A 67 -8.97 7.80 -8.33
N GLY A 68 -7.82 8.43 -8.65
CA GLY A 68 -7.66 9.87 -8.76
C GLY A 68 -8.71 10.57 -9.64
N PRO A 69 -8.96 10.10 -10.88
CA PRO A 69 -9.98 10.70 -11.76
C PRO A 69 -11.38 10.67 -11.15
N SER A 70 -11.75 9.58 -10.47
CA SER A 70 -13.05 9.47 -9.80
C SER A 70 -13.14 10.39 -8.59
N MET A 71 -12.07 10.51 -7.80
CA MET A 71 -12.02 11.44 -6.66
C MET A 71 -12.02 12.91 -7.08
N ALA A 72 -11.43 13.24 -8.23
CA ALA A 72 -11.47 14.60 -8.79
C ALA A 72 -12.90 15.03 -9.18
N GLY A 73 -13.81 14.09 -9.45
CA GLY A 73 -15.23 14.36 -9.69
C GLY A 73 -16.08 14.52 -8.42
N VAL A 74 -15.54 14.21 -7.23
CA VAL A 74 -16.28 14.31 -5.98
C VAL A 74 -16.31 15.78 -5.51
N PRO A 75 -17.50 16.34 -5.21
CA PRO A 75 -17.60 17.73 -4.78
C PRO A 75 -16.86 17.97 -3.46
N ASN A 76 -16.20 19.12 -3.36
CA ASN A 76 -15.39 19.54 -2.21
C ASN A 76 -14.13 18.68 -1.95
N LEU A 77 -13.68 17.88 -2.92
CA LEU A 77 -12.32 17.32 -2.91
C LEU A 77 -11.40 18.15 -3.78
N ARG A 78 -10.22 18.47 -3.26
CA ARG A 78 -9.17 19.20 -3.97
C ARG A 78 -7.91 18.35 -4.01
N ARG A 79 -7.25 18.26 -5.16
CA ARG A 79 -5.92 17.64 -5.25
C ARG A 79 -4.93 18.48 -4.44
N ALA A 80 -4.13 17.81 -3.62
CA ALA A 80 -3.13 18.44 -2.79
C ALA A 80 -1.76 17.81 -3.05
N PRO A 81 -0.66 18.56 -2.85
CA PRO A 81 0.66 17.97 -2.80
C PRO A 81 0.76 16.99 -1.62
N ALA A 82 1.73 16.08 -1.69
CA ALA A 82 2.07 15.28 -0.53
C ALA A 82 2.41 16.19 0.65
N PRO A 83 1.88 15.94 1.86
CA PRO A 83 2.36 16.64 3.04
C PRO A 83 3.86 16.29 3.22
N GLU A 84 4.71 17.33 3.21
CA GLU A 84 6.14 17.21 3.56
C GLU A 84 6.34 16.85 5.04
#